data_AF-A0A519MHB3-F1
#
_entry.id   AF-A0A519MHB3-F1
#
_cell.length_a   1.000
_cell.length_b   1.000
_cell.length_c   1.000
_cell.angle_alpha   90.00
_cell.angle_beta   90.00
_cell.angle_gamma   90.00
#
_symmetry.space_group_name_H-M   'P 1'
#
loop_
_entity.id
_entity.type
_entity.pdbx_description
1 polymer ?
#
loop_
_entity_poly.entity_id
_entity_poly.type
_entity_poly.pdbx_seq_one_letter_code
_entity_poly.pdbx_strand_id
1 'polypeptide(L)'
;MKLVASLGPDAARGVGMSQVFPGLGNQAVPVVREYRQLMTSAHQEAALTSLASFEGFLVAKTIAQGLKSATRPPTGKSLAETLSKTTRMDLGGYELSFHGARREGSLFTQVAIIDASGRARY
;
A
#
# COMPACT_ATOMS: atom_id res chain seq x y z
N MET A 1 5.78 13.03 7.50
CA MET A 1 4.31 12.92 7.30
C MET A 1 3.74 14.31 7.03
N LYS A 2 2.97 14.49 5.95
CA LYS A 2 2.52 15.83 5.48
C LYS A 2 1.74 16.61 6.54
N LEU A 3 0.82 15.96 7.25
CA LEU A 3 0.01 16.60 8.30
C LEU A 3 0.87 17.17 9.45
N VAL A 4 1.80 16.38 9.99
CA VAL A 4 2.72 16.83 11.05
C VAL A 4 3.65 17.95 10.56
N ALA A 5 4.11 17.86 9.30
CA ALA A 5 4.91 18.91 8.69
C ALA A 5 4.14 20.23 8.52
N SER A 6 2.82 20.17 8.34
CA SER A 6 1.97 21.35 8.19
C SER A 6 1.47 21.95 9.51
N LEU A 7 1.17 21.13 10.51
CA LEU A 7 0.55 21.57 11.77
C LEU A 7 1.51 21.62 12.96
N GLY A 8 2.68 20.99 12.84
CA GLY A 8 3.53 20.71 13.99
C GLY A 8 3.04 19.50 14.81
N PRO A 9 3.91 18.90 15.63
CA PRO A 9 3.59 17.69 16.40
C PRO A 9 2.50 17.89 17.44
N ASP A 10 2.46 19.05 18.12
CA ASP A 10 1.49 19.31 19.19
C ASP A 10 0.06 19.41 18.69
N ALA A 11 -0.17 20.11 17.57
CA ALA A 11 -1.50 20.25 16.98
C ALA A 11 -1.94 18.99 16.21
N ALA A 12 -1.00 18.17 15.73
CA ALA A 12 -1.29 16.91 15.07
C ALA A 12 -1.56 15.76 16.06
N ARG A 13 -1.11 15.87 17.31
CA ARG A 13 -1.28 14.83 18.34
C ARG A 13 -2.75 14.46 18.51
N GLY A 14 -3.03 13.16 18.57
CA GLY A 14 -4.37 12.62 18.79
C GLY A 14 -5.25 12.56 17.54
N VAL A 15 -4.79 13.11 16.40
CA VAL A 15 -5.49 12.93 15.13
C VAL A 15 -5.48 11.46 14.75
N GLY A 16 -6.67 10.91 14.54
CA GLY A 16 -6.89 9.58 14.00
C GLY A 16 -7.02 9.63 12.48
N MET A 17 -6.42 8.67 11.79
CA MET A 17 -6.47 8.51 10.34
C MET A 17 -6.80 7.07 9.99
N SER A 18 -7.78 6.86 9.11
CA SER A 18 -7.99 5.54 8.52
C SER A 18 -6.94 5.30 7.45
N GLN A 19 -6.27 4.14 7.50
CA GLN A 19 -5.38 3.64 6.46
C GLN A 19 -5.99 2.41 5.80
N VAL A 20 -5.88 2.37 4.47
CA VAL A 20 -6.45 1.31 3.61
C VAL A 20 -5.38 0.30 3.15
N PHE A 21 -4.17 0.42 3.69
CA PHE A 21 -3.04 -0.48 3.49
C PHE A 21 -2.16 -0.50 4.75
N PRO A 22 -1.26 -1.49 4.92
CA PRO A 22 -0.40 -1.58 6.08
C PRO A 22 0.47 -0.34 6.28
N GLY A 23 0.64 0.06 7.54
CA GLY A 23 1.47 1.22 7.88
C GLY A 23 2.93 1.07 7.44
N LEU A 24 3.50 2.14 6.87
CA LEU A 24 4.89 2.21 6.39
C LEU A 24 5.97 1.92 7.46
N GLY A 25 5.60 2.05 8.74
CA GLY A 25 6.47 1.71 9.88
C GLY A 25 6.45 0.23 10.27
N ASN A 26 5.46 -0.54 9.81
CA ASN A 26 5.29 -1.93 10.20
C ASN A 26 6.11 -2.88 9.31
N GLN A 27 7.42 -2.95 9.57
CA GLN A 27 8.35 -3.79 8.80
C GLN A 27 8.17 -5.29 9.02
N ALA A 28 7.31 -5.71 9.97
CA ALA A 28 6.93 -7.11 10.12
C ALA A 28 6.13 -7.57 8.89
N VAL A 29 5.36 -6.69 8.25
CA VAL A 29 4.63 -6.97 7.02
C VAL A 29 5.60 -7.07 5.84
N PRO A 30 5.67 -8.22 5.13
CA PRO A 30 6.63 -8.42 4.05
C PRO A 30 6.58 -7.37 2.93
N VAL A 31 5.39 -6.96 2.48
CA VAL A 31 5.25 -5.95 1.41
C VAL A 31 5.81 -4.58 1.80
N VAL A 32 5.72 -4.23 3.09
CA VAL A 32 6.29 -2.98 3.62
C VAL A 32 7.82 -3.07 3.62
N ARG A 33 8.37 -4.22 4.06
CA ARG A 33 9.81 -4.44 4.07
C ARG A 33 10.42 -4.40 2.67
N GLU A 34 9.78 -5.06 1.71
CA GLU A 34 10.19 -5.03 0.29
C GLU A 34 10.19 -3.62 -0.29
N TYR A 35 9.10 -2.86 -0.09
CA TYR A 35 9.03 -1.47 -0.52
C TYR A 35 10.19 -0.64 0.01
N ARG A 36 10.46 -0.74 1.32
CA ARG A 36 11.53 0.01 1.98
C ARG A 36 12.90 -0.37 1.42
N GLN A 37 13.16 -1.66 1.23
CA GLN A 37 14.41 -2.14 0.64
C GLN A 37 14.62 -1.59 -0.77
N LEU A 38 13.58 -1.62 -1.61
CA LEU A 38 13.64 -1.08 -2.98
C LEU A 38 13.92 0.41 -3.00
N MET A 39 13.20 1.21 -2.20
CA MET A 39 13.40 2.66 -2.14
C MET A 39 14.79 3.01 -1.60
N THR A 40 15.29 2.29 -0.59
CA THR A 40 16.66 2.47 -0.09
C THR A 40 17.70 2.10 -1.15
N SER A 41 17.55 0.98 -1.85
CA SER A 41 18.47 0.60 -2.93
C SER A 41 18.46 1.56 -4.12
N ALA A 42 17.35 2.29 -4.32
CA ALA A 42 17.18 3.27 -5.37
C ALA A 42 17.57 4.70 -4.94
N HIS A 43 18.10 4.89 -3.73
CA HIS A 43 18.42 6.20 -3.15
C HIS A 43 17.21 7.16 -3.16
N GLN A 44 16.05 6.64 -2.76
CA GLN A 44 14.77 7.35 -2.68
C GLN A 44 14.30 7.47 -1.22
N GLU A 45 15.14 7.97 -0.32
CA GLU A 45 14.88 8.03 1.13
C GLU A 45 13.61 8.83 1.46
N ALA A 46 13.33 9.88 0.67
CA ALA A 46 12.11 10.68 0.83
C ALA A 46 10.82 9.85 0.64
N ALA A 47 10.87 8.83 -0.23
CA ALA A 47 9.75 7.95 -0.50
C ALA A 47 9.35 7.12 0.72
N LEU A 48 10.31 6.77 1.60
CA LEU A 48 10.08 5.94 2.80
C LEU A 48 9.07 6.52 3.80
N THR A 49 8.70 7.80 3.64
CA THR A 49 7.70 8.48 4.48
C THR A 49 6.43 8.90 3.71
N SER A 50 6.37 8.60 2.41
CA SER A 50 5.30 8.99 1.50
C SER A 50 4.29 7.86 1.33
N LEU A 51 3.09 8.05 1.90
CA LEU A 51 1.97 7.12 1.74
C LEU A 51 1.59 6.95 0.26
N ALA A 52 1.62 8.03 -0.52
CA ALA A 52 1.32 7.99 -1.95
C ALA A 52 2.35 7.16 -2.75
N SER A 53 3.63 7.22 -2.37
CA SER A 53 4.66 6.39 -3.01
C SER A 53 4.45 4.91 -2.70
N PHE A 54 4.08 4.57 -1.47
CA PHE A 54 3.76 3.19 -1.10
C PHE A 54 2.51 2.68 -1.80
N GLU A 55 1.46 3.49 -1.89
CA GLU A 55 0.25 3.16 -2.65
C GLU A 55 0.58 2.91 -4.13
N GLY A 56 1.38 3.78 -4.74
CA GLY A 56 1.86 3.59 -6.11
C GLY A 56 2.65 2.30 -6.30
N PHE A 57 3.48 1.92 -5.32
CA PHE A 57 4.19 0.64 -5.32
C PHE A 57 3.22 -0.55 -5.26
N LEU A 58 2.21 -0.51 -4.39
CA LEU A 58 1.19 -1.57 -4.30
C LEU A 58 0.41 -1.72 -5.62
N VAL A 59 0.03 -0.61 -6.25
CA VAL A 59 -0.63 -0.59 -7.56
C VAL A 59 0.27 -1.21 -8.62
N ALA A 60 1.53 -0.78 -8.71
CA ALA A 60 2.50 -1.30 -9.68
C ALA A 60 2.73 -2.81 -9.48
N LYS A 61 2.85 -3.26 -8.23
CA LYS A 61 3.03 -4.68 -7.89
C LYS A 61 1.80 -5.51 -8.26
N THR A 62 0.60 -4.98 -8.04
CA THR A 62 -0.68 -5.61 -8.45
C THR A 62 -0.74 -5.80 -9.96
N ILE A 63 -0.41 -4.76 -10.73
CA ILE A 63 -0.35 -4.82 -12.20
C ILE A 63 0.68 -5.86 -12.65
N ALA A 64 1.89 -5.83 -12.07
CA ALA A 64 2.96 -6.76 -12.42
C ALA A 64 2.57 -8.22 -12.14
N GLN A 65 1.95 -8.51 -10.99
CA GLN A 65 1.46 -9.85 -10.68
C GLN A 65 0.31 -10.27 -11.61
N GLY A 66 -0.66 -9.39 -11.85
CA GLY A 66 -1.77 -9.66 -12.77
C GLY A 66 -1.30 -9.96 -14.20
N LEU A 67 -0.29 -9.24 -14.70
CA LEU A 67 0.32 -9.51 -16.00
C LEU A 67 1.10 -10.84 -16.01
N LYS A 68 1.81 -11.18 -14.92
CA LYS A 68 2.50 -12.47 -14.79
C LYS A 68 1.54 -13.66 -14.77
N SER A 69 0.35 -13.49 -14.21
CA SER A 69 -0.70 -14.51 -14.18
C SER A 69 -1.52 -14.59 -15.47
N ALA A 70 -1.37 -13.64 -16.39
CA ALA A 70 -2.10 -13.64 -17.65
C ALA A 70 -1.49 -14.67 -18.62
N THR A 71 -2.35 -15.51 -19.21
CA THR A 71 -1.94 -16.50 -20.24
C THR A 71 -1.98 -15.94 -21.66
N ARG A 72 -2.41 -14.68 -21.82
CA ARG A 72 -2.57 -13.98 -23.10
C ARG A 72 -1.59 -12.82 -23.20
N PRO A 73 -1.36 -12.27 -24.41
CA PRO A 73 -0.51 -11.10 -24.60
C PRO A 73 -0.89 -9.93 -23.65
N PRO A 74 0.10 -9.20 -23.11
CA PRO A 74 -0.11 -8.21 -22.05
C PRO A 74 -0.82 -6.95 -22.58
N THR A 75 -2.14 -6.94 -22.44
CA THR A 75 -3.03 -5.83 -22.78
C THR A 75 -3.87 -5.44 -21.56
N GLY A 76 -4.37 -4.20 -21.52
CA GLY A 76 -5.27 -3.76 -20.45
C GLY A 76 -6.51 -4.65 -20.28
N LYS A 77 -7.07 -5.14 -21.40
CA LYS A 77 -8.17 -6.11 -21.40
C LYS A 77 -7.76 -7.44 -20.76
N SER A 78 -6.60 -7.99 -21.16
CA SER A 78 -6.11 -9.26 -20.59
C SER A 78 -5.83 -9.15 -19.09
N LEU A 79 -5.31 -8.01 -18.63
CA LEU A 79 -5.07 -7.74 -17.22
C LEU A 79 -6.38 -7.67 -16.45
N ALA A 80 -7.36 -6.89 -16.92
CA ALA A 80 -8.65 -6.74 -16.27
C ALA A 80 -9.38 -8.09 -16.14
N GLU A 81 -9.36 -8.91 -17.19
CA GLU A 81 -9.96 -10.24 -17.17
C GLU A 81 -9.20 -11.24 -16.30
N THR A 82 -7.88 -11.06 -16.11
CA THR A 82 -7.09 -11.89 -15.20
C THR A 82 -7.41 -11.52 -13.77
N LEU A 83 -7.36 -10.22 -13.43
CA LEU A 83 -7.66 -9.73 -12.08
C LEU A 83 -9.09 -10.10 -11.64
N SER A 84 -10.09 -10.03 -12.52
CA SER A 84 -11.48 -10.37 -12.17
C SER A 84 -11.70 -11.87 -11.89
N LYS A 85 -10.80 -12.73 -12.35
CA LYS A 85 -10.80 -14.18 -12.07
C LYS A 85 -9.95 -14.54 -10.87
N THR A 86 -9.01 -13.67 -10.49
CA THR A 86 -8.17 -13.86 -9.32
C THR A 86 -8.99 -13.69 -8.04
N THR A 87 -9.28 -14.82 -7.39
CA THR A 87 -10.00 -14.86 -6.11
C THR A 87 -9.15 -14.35 -4.96
N ARG A 88 -7.82 -14.50 -5.06
CA ARG A 88 -6.87 -14.10 -4.03
C ARG A 88 -5.51 -13.75 -4.65
N MET A 89 -4.98 -12.60 -4.28
CA MET A 89 -3.65 -12.12 -4.65
C MET A 89 -2.94 -11.62 -3.39
N ASP A 90 -1.89 -12.31 -2.97
CA ASP A 90 -1.09 -11.90 -1.81
C ASP A 90 0.12 -11.05 -2.27
N LEU A 91 0.16 -9.79 -1.85
CA LEU A 91 1.28 -8.88 -2.12
C LEU A 91 2.41 -8.99 -1.09
N GLY A 92 2.33 -9.93 -0.15
CA GLY A 92 3.28 -10.10 0.95
C GLY A 92 2.67 -9.69 2.28
N GLY A 93 1.58 -10.35 2.68
CA GLY A 93 0.78 -10.04 3.87
C GLY A 93 -0.26 -8.94 3.66
N TYR A 94 -0.44 -8.46 2.43
CA TYR A 94 -1.51 -7.55 2.04
C TYR A 94 -2.28 -8.18 0.88
N GLU A 95 -3.50 -8.61 1.17
CA GLU A 95 -4.30 -9.44 0.27
C GLU A 95 -5.28 -8.62 -0.55
N LEU A 96 -5.36 -8.94 -1.85
CA LEU A 96 -6.29 -8.36 -2.79
C LEU A 96 -7.20 -9.43 -3.42
N SER A 97 -8.44 -9.06 -3.74
CA SER A 97 -9.40 -9.85 -4.50
C SER A 97 -10.32 -8.94 -5.32
N PHE A 98 -10.37 -9.15 -6.64
CA PHE A 98 -11.25 -8.41 -7.55
C PHE A 98 -12.34 -9.32 -8.14
N HIS A 99 -12.63 -10.43 -7.47
CA HIS A 99 -13.56 -11.44 -7.98
C HIS A 99 -15.02 -11.00 -7.89
N GLY A 100 -15.83 -11.44 -8.86
CA GLY A 100 -17.26 -11.18 -8.91
C GLY A 100 -17.61 -9.76 -9.38
N ALA A 101 -18.65 -9.17 -8.80
CA ALA A 101 -19.08 -7.80 -9.09
C ALA A 101 -18.22 -6.74 -8.36
N ARG A 102 -17.30 -7.17 -7.50
CA ARG A 102 -16.55 -6.31 -6.61
C ARG A 102 -15.30 -5.75 -7.29
N ARG A 103 -15.13 -4.42 -7.22
CA ARG A 103 -13.94 -3.74 -7.77
C ARG A 103 -13.05 -3.13 -6.70
N GLU A 104 -13.51 -3.06 -5.46
CA GLU A 104 -12.69 -2.73 -4.30
C GLU A 104 -11.83 -3.94 -3.93
N GLY A 105 -10.57 -3.91 -4.37
CA GLY A 105 -9.65 -5.04 -4.24
C GLY A 105 -9.31 -5.44 -2.80
N SER A 106 -9.53 -4.56 -1.82
CA SER A 106 -9.12 -4.76 -0.43
C SER A 106 -10.24 -4.35 0.52
N LEU A 107 -10.34 -5.08 1.63
CA LEU A 107 -11.15 -4.74 2.80
C LEU A 107 -10.31 -4.24 3.98
N PHE A 108 -8.99 -4.13 3.79
CA PHE A 108 -8.09 -3.73 4.86
C PHE A 108 -8.44 -2.35 5.37
N THR A 109 -8.60 -2.25 6.68
CA THR A 109 -8.68 -0.97 7.38
C THR A 109 -7.86 -1.04 8.65
N GLN A 110 -7.12 0.02 8.93
CA GLN A 110 -6.41 0.21 10.17
C GLN A 110 -6.56 1.66 10.60
N VAL A 111 -6.75 1.91 11.89
CA VAL A 111 -6.73 3.26 12.42
C VAL A 111 -5.32 3.58 12.90
N ALA A 112 -4.78 4.69 12.41
CA ALA A 112 -3.52 5.23 12.86
C ALA A 112 -3.76 6.47 13.73
N ILE A 113 -3.15 6.57 14.90
CA ILE A 113 -3.22 7.75 15.77
C ILE A 113 -1.84 8.39 15.84
N ILE A 114 -1.79 9.72 15.72
CA ILE A 114 -0.54 10.47 15.87
C ILE A 114 -0.21 10.62 17.36
N ASP A 115 0.95 10.11 17.76
CA ASP A 115 1.44 10.24 19.13
C ASP A 115 2.12 11.60 19.40
N ALA A 116 2.56 11.81 20.64
CA ALA A 116 3.25 13.05 21.05
C ALA A 116 4.60 13.26 20.35
N SER A 117 5.18 12.23 19.72
CA SER A 117 6.41 12.36 18.91
C SER A 117 6.13 12.70 17.44
N GLY A 118 4.85 12.91 17.08
CA GLY A 118 4.43 13.13 15.69
C GLY A 118 4.50 11.85 14.84
N ARG A 119 4.56 10.67 15.46
CA ARG A 119 4.61 9.38 14.75
C ARG A 119 3.25 8.72 14.74
N ALA A 120 2.90 8.10 13.62
CA ALA A 120 1.71 7.27 13.52
C ALA A 120 1.90 5.96 14.32
N ARG A 121 0.93 5.67 15.18
CA ARG A 121 0.78 4.41 15.92
C ARG A 121 -0.44 3.67 15.38
N TYR A 122 -0.34 2.36 15.32
CA TYR A 122 -1.15 1.46 14.51
C TYR A 122 -1.68 0.30 15.33
#